data_AF-A0A9P0ZU21-F1
#
_entry.id   AF-A0A9P0ZU21-F1
#
_cell.length_a   1.000
_cell.length_b   1.000
_cell.length_c   1.000
_cell.angle_alpha   90.00
_cell.angle_beta   90.00
_cell.angle_gamma   90.00
#
_symmetry.space_group_name_H-M   'P 1'
#
loop_
_entity.id
_entity.type
_entity.pdbx_description
1 polymer ?
#
loop_
_entity_poly.entity_id
_entity_poly.type
_entity_poly.pdbx_seq_one_letter_code
_entity_poly.pdbx_strand_id
1 'polypeptide(L)'
;MVAWELIGWSWSASPAQSFLEQIWAKFEAWKEDDLCMLVWVCWGLWCELNNRTWNGVISDPKQILVNTRMYLDGWRLAQQPVGRESNIGRAANSAWRKPSPVRYKLNVDAAVREKICGLGWVLRNDAGNFVTGVGKAWHGVLSPLEAELIGIREALSWMKERGWDCIQVESDSSGAVTEVLQESSVSLAGIGDIREISSGFTDISFSHIRWSANRATHELAKVACSMPDCIYWDDLPPFTIHVLNSDSLNDS
;
A
#
# COMPACT_ATOMS: atom_id res chain seq x y z
N MET A 1 13.77 23.16 -8.43
CA MET A 1 14.69 23.59 -7.36
C MET A 1 14.31 23.06 -5.99
N VAL A 2 13.02 23.10 -5.59
CA VAL A 2 12.60 22.83 -4.19
C VAL A 2 12.81 21.38 -3.67
N ALA A 3 12.73 20.34 -4.51
CA ALA A 3 12.83 18.95 -4.04
C ALA A 3 14.23 18.55 -3.52
N TRP A 4 15.29 19.12 -4.09
CA TRP A 4 16.67 18.76 -3.75
C TRP A 4 17.11 19.35 -2.40
N GLU A 5 16.72 20.60 -2.14
CA GLU A 5 17.05 21.30 -0.89
C GLU A 5 16.47 20.60 0.33
N LEU A 6 15.29 19.99 0.18
CA LEU A 6 14.60 19.25 1.24
C LEU A 6 15.28 17.94 1.65
N ILE A 7 16.13 17.35 0.78
CA ILE A 7 17.00 16.22 1.12
C ILE A 7 18.44 16.66 1.42
N GLY A 8 18.65 17.96 1.61
CA GLY A 8 19.95 18.54 1.93
C GLY A 8 20.92 18.60 0.75
N TRP A 9 20.44 18.43 -0.48
CA TRP A 9 21.28 18.44 -1.67
C TRP A 9 21.16 19.77 -2.41
N SER A 10 22.30 20.44 -2.55
CA SER A 10 22.42 21.65 -3.36
C SER A 10 23.06 21.34 -4.71
N TRP A 11 22.49 21.93 -5.76
CA TRP A 11 23.01 21.89 -7.11
C TRP A 11 23.64 23.25 -7.42
N SER A 12 24.79 23.27 -8.09
CA SER A 12 25.42 24.53 -8.43
C SER A 12 24.62 25.18 -9.57
N ALA A 13 24.14 26.40 -9.36
CA ALA A 13 23.50 27.20 -10.41
C ALA A 13 24.53 27.84 -11.36
N SER A 14 25.68 27.18 -11.57
CA SER A 14 26.70 27.68 -12.48
C SER A 14 26.19 27.59 -13.92
N PRO A 15 26.14 28.70 -14.68
CA PRO A 15 25.77 28.68 -16.10
C PRO A 15 26.70 27.82 -16.96
N ALA A 16 27.85 27.43 -16.42
CA ALA A 16 28.91 26.69 -17.12
C ALA A 16 28.79 25.16 -17.02
N GLN A 17 27.84 24.61 -16.25
CA GLN A 17 27.67 23.16 -16.12
C GLN A 17 26.21 22.75 -16.34
N SER A 18 26.00 21.87 -17.32
CA SER A 18 24.74 21.21 -17.55
C SER A 18 24.35 20.32 -16.37
N PHE A 19 23.04 20.07 -16.21
CA PHE A 19 22.54 19.17 -15.16
C PHE A 19 23.15 17.76 -15.26
N LEU A 20 23.43 17.28 -16.47
CA LEU A 20 24.08 15.99 -16.71
C LEU A 20 25.52 15.95 -16.20
N GLU A 21 26.30 17.01 -16.43
CA GLU A 21 27.66 17.13 -15.90
C GLU A 21 27.68 17.19 -14.38
N GLN A 22 26.68 17.84 -13.78
CA GLN A 22 26.53 17.88 -12.32
C GLN A 22 26.18 16.50 -11.76
N ILE A 23 25.25 15.76 -12.40
CA ILE A 23 24.94 14.37 -12.02
C ILE A 23 26.17 13.49 -12.14
N TRP A 24 26.90 13.57 -13.25
CA TRP A 24 28.09 12.75 -13.50
C TRP A 24 29.16 12.97 -12.42
N ALA A 25 29.42 14.23 -12.06
CA ALA A 25 30.33 14.56 -10.97
C ALA A 25 29.88 14.01 -9.61
N LYS A 26 28.57 13.84 -9.38
CA LYS A 26 28.06 13.17 -8.16
C LYS A 26 28.25 11.66 -8.21
N PHE A 27 28.08 11.02 -9.36
CA PHE A 27 28.33 9.58 -9.54
C PHE A 27 29.76 9.18 -9.19
N GLU A 28 30.74 10.06 -9.43
CA GLU A 28 32.14 9.81 -9.08
C GLU A 28 32.47 10.10 -7.61
N ALA A 29 31.66 10.91 -6.92
CA ALA A 29 31.98 11.45 -5.60
C ALA A 29 31.10 10.95 -4.44
N TRP A 30 29.90 10.43 -4.72
CA TRP A 30 28.92 10.04 -3.70
C TRP A 30 28.96 8.55 -3.37
N LYS A 31 28.49 8.22 -2.16
CA LYS A 31 28.36 6.83 -1.73
C LYS A 31 27.18 6.17 -2.44
N GLU A 32 27.23 4.84 -2.55
CA GLU A 32 26.21 4.04 -3.21
C GLU A 32 24.78 4.32 -2.67
N ASP A 33 24.63 4.49 -1.36
CA ASP A 33 23.34 4.83 -0.75
C ASP A 33 22.76 6.18 -1.21
N ASP A 34 23.64 7.18 -1.40
CA ASP A 34 23.25 8.50 -1.86
C ASP A 34 22.94 8.48 -3.38
N LEU A 35 23.65 7.66 -4.15
CA LEU A 35 23.37 7.45 -5.57
C LEU A 35 22.07 6.67 -5.78
N CYS A 36 21.79 5.66 -4.98
CA CYS A 36 20.52 4.96 -4.96
C CYS A 36 19.38 5.93 -4.67
N MET A 37 19.52 6.77 -3.63
CA MET A 37 18.55 7.81 -3.34
C MET A 37 18.35 8.75 -4.54
N LEU A 38 19.42 9.17 -5.21
CA LEU A 38 19.37 10.08 -6.35
C LEU A 38 18.55 9.51 -7.50
N VAL A 39 18.79 8.24 -7.85
CA VAL A 39 18.05 7.53 -8.91
C VAL A 39 16.57 7.45 -8.56
N TRP A 40 16.24 7.11 -7.32
CA TRP A 40 14.85 7.02 -6.86
C TRP A 40 14.14 8.39 -6.84
N VAL A 41 14.83 9.47 -6.48
CA VAL A 41 14.26 10.84 -6.56
C VAL A 41 14.01 11.23 -8.02
N CYS A 42 14.95 10.96 -8.92
CA CYS A 42 14.80 11.22 -10.35
C CYS A 42 13.61 10.44 -10.94
N TRP A 43 13.46 9.17 -10.58
CA TRP A 43 12.32 8.35 -10.99
C TRP A 43 11.00 8.88 -10.42
N GLY A 44 10.94 9.21 -9.12
CA GLY A 44 9.74 9.79 -8.50
C GLY A 44 9.32 11.12 -9.14
N LEU A 45 10.29 11.99 -9.46
CA LEU A 45 10.05 13.22 -10.21
C LEU A 45 9.51 12.95 -11.62
N TRP A 46 10.05 11.95 -12.31
CA TRP A 46 9.59 11.56 -13.64
C TRP A 46 8.15 11.02 -13.62
N CYS A 47 7.82 10.14 -12.68
CA CYS A 47 6.47 9.62 -12.49
C CYS A 47 5.46 10.74 -12.21
N GLU A 48 5.83 11.69 -11.34
CA GLU A 48 4.98 12.85 -11.01
C GLU A 48 4.78 13.78 -12.22
N LEU A 49 5.85 14.06 -12.97
CA LEU A 49 5.75 14.84 -14.21
C LEU A 49 4.87 14.15 -15.25
N ASN A 50 4.94 12.82 -15.35
CA ASN A 50 4.04 12.06 -16.21
C ASN A 50 2.59 12.10 -15.71
N ASN A 51 2.34 11.92 -14.42
CA ASN A 51 0.98 12.03 -13.88
C ASN A 51 0.38 13.41 -14.09
N ARG A 52 1.16 14.49 -13.96
CA ARG A 52 0.72 15.85 -14.31
C ARG A 52 0.38 15.99 -15.79
N THR A 53 1.24 15.45 -16.65
CA THR A 53 1.14 15.62 -18.11
C THR A 53 0.00 14.81 -18.69
N TRP A 54 -0.20 13.58 -18.20
CA TRP A 54 -1.10 12.60 -18.80
C TRP A 54 -2.42 12.44 -18.03
N ASN A 55 -2.40 12.63 -16.70
CA ASN A 55 -3.56 12.40 -15.81
C ASN A 55 -4.09 13.69 -15.15
N GLY A 56 -3.44 14.84 -15.35
CA GLY A 56 -3.87 16.14 -14.82
C GLY A 56 -3.77 16.29 -13.29
N VAL A 57 -3.11 15.36 -12.61
CA VAL A 57 -2.97 15.36 -11.13
C VAL A 57 -1.80 16.25 -10.73
N ILE A 58 -2.00 17.15 -9.76
CA ILE A 58 -0.95 18.03 -9.23
C ILE A 58 -0.68 17.66 -7.77
N SER A 59 0.46 17.02 -7.47
CA SER A 59 0.84 16.70 -6.09
C SER A 59 1.79 17.74 -5.47
N ASP A 60 1.82 17.83 -4.14
CA ASP A 60 2.78 18.67 -3.39
C ASP A 60 4.23 18.17 -3.63
N PRO A 61 5.20 19.04 -3.96
CA PRO A 61 6.62 18.67 -4.04
C PRO A 61 7.18 17.95 -2.81
N LYS A 62 6.66 18.20 -1.61
CA LYS A 62 7.02 17.44 -0.39
C LYS A 62 6.59 15.98 -0.48
N GLN A 63 5.50 15.71 -1.20
CA GLN A 63 4.98 14.37 -1.40
C GLN A 63 5.91 13.51 -2.23
N ILE A 64 6.61 14.11 -3.20
CA ILE A 64 7.59 13.43 -4.04
C ILE A 64 8.70 12.83 -3.17
N LEU A 65 9.15 13.54 -2.14
CA LEU A 65 10.23 13.09 -1.27
C LEU A 65 9.80 12.02 -0.28
N VAL A 66 8.59 12.17 0.27
CA VAL A 66 7.98 11.14 1.11
C VAL A 66 7.83 9.85 0.31
N ASN A 67 7.22 9.92 -0.88
CA ASN A 67 7.05 8.77 -1.77
C ASN A 67 8.40 8.15 -2.14
N THR A 68 9.36 8.97 -2.59
CA THR A 68 10.70 8.53 -2.97
C THR A 68 11.41 7.80 -1.83
N ARG A 69 11.38 8.37 -0.62
CA ARG A 69 12.02 7.77 0.54
C ARG A 69 11.40 6.41 0.86
N MET A 70 10.09 6.33 0.74
CA MET A 70 9.34 5.10 0.99
C MET A 70 9.58 4.04 -0.09
N TYR A 71 9.73 4.43 -1.36
CA TYR A 71 10.16 3.51 -2.41
C TYR A 71 11.57 2.98 -2.18
N LEU A 72 12.50 3.83 -1.76
CA LEU A 72 13.87 3.42 -1.46
C LEU A 72 13.91 2.49 -0.24
N ASP A 73 13.19 2.81 0.83
CA ASP A 73 13.15 1.98 2.04
C ASP A 73 12.47 0.63 1.73
N GLY A 74 11.41 0.65 0.91
CA GLY A 74 10.78 -0.56 0.37
C GLY A 74 11.73 -1.41 -0.47
N TRP A 75 12.48 -0.80 -1.40
CA TRP A 75 13.50 -1.46 -2.21
C TRP A 75 14.65 -2.03 -1.36
N ARG A 76 15.08 -1.33 -0.30
CA ARG A 76 16.10 -1.84 0.62
C ARG A 76 15.63 -3.06 1.40
N LEU A 77 14.38 -3.05 1.88
CA LEU A 77 13.77 -4.19 2.57
C LEU A 77 13.63 -5.39 1.63
N ALA A 78 13.27 -5.13 0.38
CA ALA A 78 13.19 -6.07 -0.72
C ALA A 78 14.52 -6.76 -1.07
N GLN A 79 15.64 -6.05 -0.94
CA GLN A 79 16.99 -6.56 -1.20
C GLN A 79 17.58 -7.32 -0.01
N GLN A 80 16.95 -7.28 1.18
CA GLN A 80 17.40 -8.13 2.27
C GLN A 80 17.16 -9.59 1.89
N PRO A 81 18.17 -10.47 1.97
CA PRO A 81 17.95 -11.88 1.76
C PRO A 81 16.89 -12.33 2.75
N VAL A 82 15.79 -12.91 2.23
CA VAL A 82 14.78 -13.55 3.07
C VAL A 82 15.53 -14.50 3.97
N GLY A 83 15.66 -14.13 5.25
CA GLY A 83 16.30 -14.98 6.23
C GLY A 83 15.58 -16.31 6.14
N ARG A 84 16.32 -17.39 5.86
CA ARG A 84 15.81 -18.74 6.04
C ARG A 84 15.37 -18.81 7.50
N GLU A 85 14.10 -18.56 7.77
CA GLU A 85 13.50 -18.95 9.03
C GLU A 85 13.80 -20.44 9.14
N SER A 86 14.59 -20.77 10.16
CA SER A 86 15.02 -22.12 10.42
C SER A 86 13.77 -23.00 10.47
N ASN A 87 13.69 -23.92 9.51
CA ASN A 87 12.74 -25.03 9.49
C ASN A 87 12.85 -25.81 10.80
N ILE A 88 12.12 -25.38 11.81
CA ILE A 88 11.83 -26.16 13.01
C ILE A 88 10.32 -26.33 13.06
N GLY A 89 9.89 -27.35 12.31
CA GLY A 89 8.65 -28.10 12.45
C GLY A 89 7.40 -27.33 12.89
N ARG A 90 6.60 -26.89 11.91
CA ARG A 90 5.12 -26.90 11.96
C ARG A 90 4.57 -26.65 10.56
N ALA A 91 4.59 -27.71 9.75
CA ALA A 91 3.83 -27.78 8.52
C ALA A 91 2.32 -27.80 8.82
N ALA A 92 1.54 -27.20 7.91
CA ALA A 92 0.08 -27.15 7.80
C ALA A 92 -0.65 -26.07 8.62
N ASN A 93 -0.61 -24.81 8.13
CA ASN A 93 -1.74 -23.83 8.08
C ASN A 93 -1.30 -22.34 8.06
N SER A 94 -0.19 -22.00 7.39
CA SER A 94 0.42 -20.66 7.48
C SER A 94 0.52 -19.85 6.17
N ALA A 95 0.05 -20.38 5.03
CA ALA A 95 0.12 -19.67 3.75
C ALA A 95 -1.23 -19.02 3.37
N TRP A 96 -1.15 -17.88 2.69
CA TRP A 96 -2.26 -17.29 1.92
C TRP A 96 -2.83 -18.35 0.98
N ARG A 97 -4.16 -18.38 0.80
CA ARG A 97 -4.82 -19.36 -0.09
C ARG A 97 -5.47 -18.64 -1.26
N LYS A 98 -5.34 -19.19 -2.46
CA LYS A 98 -6.08 -18.74 -3.64
C LYS A 98 -7.59 -18.60 -3.35
N PRO A 99 -8.28 -17.57 -3.91
CA PRO A 99 -9.74 -17.45 -3.77
C PRO A 99 -10.43 -18.64 -4.45
N SER A 100 -11.66 -18.96 -4.03
CA SER A 100 -12.53 -19.85 -4.81
C SER A 100 -12.64 -19.33 -6.26
N PRO A 101 -12.76 -20.20 -7.27
CA PRO A 101 -12.96 -19.76 -8.65
C PRO A 101 -14.07 -18.72 -8.73
N VAL A 102 -13.88 -17.66 -9.54
CA VAL A 102 -14.86 -16.59 -9.81
C VAL A 102 -14.92 -15.44 -8.77
N ARG A 103 -14.06 -15.39 -7.74
CA ARG A 103 -14.01 -14.26 -6.81
C ARG A 103 -12.72 -13.46 -6.89
N TYR A 104 -12.84 -12.14 -6.78
CA TYR A 104 -11.72 -11.30 -6.39
C TYR A 104 -11.43 -11.46 -4.90
N LYS A 105 -10.18 -11.28 -4.51
CA LYS A 105 -9.77 -11.25 -3.11
C LYS A 105 -9.24 -9.88 -2.74
N LEU A 106 -9.86 -9.30 -1.72
CA LEU A 106 -9.61 -7.96 -1.24
C LEU A 106 -9.03 -8.06 0.17
N ASN A 107 -7.73 -7.86 0.27
CA ASN A 107 -7.04 -7.74 1.54
C ASN A 107 -7.16 -6.29 2.03
N VAL A 108 -7.52 -6.07 3.29
CA VAL A 108 -7.73 -4.74 3.90
C VAL A 108 -6.96 -4.65 5.21
N ASP A 109 -6.38 -3.47 5.49
CA ASP A 109 -5.67 -3.17 6.74
C ASP A 109 -5.76 -1.66 7.04
N ALA A 110 -5.60 -1.28 8.30
CA ALA A 110 -5.47 0.10 8.72
C ALA A 110 -4.29 0.33 9.68
N ALA A 111 -3.53 1.39 9.44
CA ALA A 111 -2.47 1.85 10.31
C ALA A 111 -2.89 3.14 11.01
N VAL A 112 -2.81 3.17 12.34
CA VAL A 112 -3.12 4.36 13.13
C VAL A 112 -1.84 5.09 13.54
N ARG A 113 -1.76 6.38 13.24
CA ARG A 113 -0.79 7.32 13.83
C ARG A 113 -1.57 8.46 14.48
N GLU A 114 -1.03 9.05 15.54
CA GLU A 114 -1.64 10.10 16.38
C GLU A 114 -2.97 10.74 15.89
N LYS A 115 -2.94 11.50 14.79
CA LYS A 115 -4.12 12.20 14.22
C LYS A 115 -4.50 11.77 12.81
N ILE A 116 -3.85 10.74 12.27
CA ILE A 116 -4.00 10.27 10.89
C ILE A 116 -4.02 8.75 10.88
N CYS A 117 -5.07 8.19 10.29
CA CYS A 117 -5.13 6.77 9.98
C CYS A 117 -4.82 6.58 8.50
N GLY A 118 -3.98 5.61 8.17
CA GLY A 118 -3.78 5.16 6.80
C GLY A 118 -4.61 3.91 6.59
N LEU A 119 -5.46 3.92 5.56
CA LEU A 119 -6.27 2.79 5.14
C LEU A 119 -5.60 2.17 3.93
N GLY A 120 -5.49 0.85 3.88
CA GLY A 120 -4.89 0.14 2.77
C GLY A 120 -5.79 -1.00 2.30
N TRP A 121 -5.89 -1.20 0.99
CA TRP A 121 -6.43 -2.44 0.44
C TRP A 121 -5.71 -2.89 -0.82
N VAL A 122 -5.59 -4.21 -0.99
CA VAL A 122 -4.97 -4.86 -2.14
C VAL A 122 -5.97 -5.82 -2.77
N LEU A 123 -6.20 -5.66 -4.07
CA LEU A 123 -7.08 -6.52 -4.85
C LEU A 123 -6.24 -7.52 -5.65
N ARG A 124 -6.61 -8.80 -5.55
CA ARG A 124 -6.09 -9.88 -6.39
C ARG A 124 -7.23 -10.57 -7.13
N ASN A 125 -6.95 -11.05 -8.34
CA ASN A 125 -7.92 -11.84 -9.11
C ASN A 125 -7.93 -13.31 -8.66
N ASP A 126 -8.80 -14.10 -9.29
CA ASP A 126 -8.95 -15.53 -9.04
C ASP A 126 -7.68 -16.33 -9.37
N ALA A 127 -6.83 -15.85 -10.27
CA ALA A 127 -5.52 -16.43 -10.57
C ALA A 127 -4.47 -16.15 -9.48
N GLY A 128 -4.78 -15.26 -8.52
CA GLY A 128 -3.86 -14.79 -7.48
C GLY A 128 -2.97 -13.62 -7.93
N ASN A 129 -3.17 -13.12 -9.16
CA ASN A 129 -2.42 -11.99 -9.68
C ASN A 129 -2.91 -10.71 -9.01
N PHE A 130 -1.97 -9.82 -8.71
CA PHE A 130 -2.27 -8.45 -8.30
C PHE A 130 -3.08 -7.74 -9.39
N VAL A 131 -4.14 -7.06 -8.98
CA VAL A 131 -4.97 -6.23 -9.85
C VAL A 131 -4.72 -4.76 -9.53
N THR A 132 -4.74 -4.39 -8.25
CA THR A 132 -4.48 -3.01 -7.81
C THR A 132 -4.22 -2.95 -6.31
N GLY A 133 -3.64 -1.84 -5.85
CA GLY A 133 -3.51 -1.51 -4.44
C GLY A 133 -3.89 -0.05 -4.21
N VAL A 134 -4.60 0.23 -3.13
CA VAL A 134 -5.03 1.58 -2.79
C VAL A 134 -4.61 1.90 -1.35
N GLY A 135 -4.02 3.08 -1.18
CA GLY A 135 -3.75 3.68 0.13
C GLY A 135 -4.52 4.97 0.28
N LYS A 136 -5.23 5.16 1.39
CA LYS A 136 -6.02 6.37 1.66
C LYS A 136 -5.73 6.92 3.05
N ALA A 137 -5.38 8.19 3.13
CA ALA A 137 -5.28 8.87 4.41
C ALA A 137 -6.67 9.23 4.94
N TRP A 138 -6.85 9.07 6.24
CA TRP A 138 -8.05 9.42 6.99
C TRP A 138 -7.67 10.33 8.14
N HIS A 139 -8.17 11.57 8.11
CA HIS A 139 -7.92 12.54 9.17
C HIS A 139 -8.94 12.40 10.29
N GLY A 140 -8.45 12.11 11.49
CA GLY A 140 -9.29 11.86 12.65
C GLY A 140 -8.61 10.93 13.64
N VAL A 141 -9.14 10.93 14.86
CA VAL A 141 -8.71 9.99 15.90
C VAL A 141 -9.69 8.82 15.87
N LEU A 142 -9.20 7.67 15.42
CA LEU A 142 -9.92 6.40 15.44
C LEU A 142 -9.16 5.45 16.37
N SER A 143 -9.88 4.61 17.10
CA SER A 143 -9.28 3.41 17.68
C SER A 143 -8.80 2.46 16.56
N PRO A 144 -7.86 1.55 16.83
CA PRO A 144 -7.44 0.56 15.84
C PRO A 144 -8.61 -0.24 15.24
N LEU A 145 -9.60 -0.62 16.07
CA LEU A 145 -10.78 -1.34 15.59
C LEU A 145 -11.65 -0.47 14.66
N GLU A 146 -11.88 0.79 15.00
CA GLU A 146 -12.63 1.71 14.13
C GLU A 146 -11.87 1.98 12.83
N ALA A 147 -10.55 2.12 12.87
CA ALA A 147 -9.74 2.32 11.67
C ALA A 147 -9.86 1.14 10.70
N GLU A 148 -9.84 -0.09 11.21
CA GLU A 148 -10.08 -1.31 10.42
C GLU A 148 -11.48 -1.33 9.80
N LEU A 149 -12.52 -1.03 10.58
CA LEU A 149 -13.90 -0.97 10.10
C LEU A 149 -14.08 0.10 9.02
N ILE A 150 -13.52 1.28 9.23
CA ILE A 150 -13.52 2.36 8.24
C ILE A 150 -12.75 1.94 6.98
N GLY A 151 -11.60 1.25 7.14
CA GLY A 151 -10.86 0.67 6.02
C GLY A 151 -11.70 -0.29 5.18
N ILE A 152 -12.41 -1.22 5.84
CA ILE A 152 -13.33 -2.15 5.18
C ILE A 152 -14.43 -1.37 4.45
N ARG A 153 -15.08 -0.41 5.11
CA ARG A 153 -16.15 0.40 4.49
C ARG A 153 -15.66 1.09 3.21
N GLU A 154 -14.53 1.80 3.29
CA GLU A 154 -13.98 2.53 2.14
C GLU A 154 -13.61 1.58 1.00
N ALA A 155 -13.01 0.43 1.31
CA ALA A 155 -12.65 -0.57 0.31
C ALA A 155 -13.91 -1.15 -0.37
N LEU A 156 -14.98 -1.41 0.38
CA LEU A 156 -16.24 -1.90 -0.18
C LEU A 156 -16.93 -0.87 -1.10
N SER A 157 -17.01 0.39 -0.66
CA SER A 157 -17.53 1.47 -1.52
C SER A 157 -16.76 1.56 -2.82
N TRP A 158 -15.43 1.50 -2.74
CA TRP A 158 -14.53 1.57 -3.88
C TRP A 158 -14.70 0.39 -4.86
N MET A 159 -14.97 -0.82 -4.34
CA MET A 159 -15.31 -2.00 -5.16
C MET A 159 -16.66 -1.85 -5.87
N LYS A 160 -17.69 -1.36 -5.16
CA LYS A 160 -19.03 -1.13 -5.73
C LYS A 160 -19.01 -0.11 -6.87
N GLU A 161 -18.26 0.98 -6.72
CA GLU A 161 -18.09 1.99 -7.77
C GLU A 161 -17.50 1.42 -9.07
N ARG A 162 -16.76 0.30 -8.98
CA ARG A 162 -16.10 -0.37 -10.11
C ARG A 162 -16.85 -1.60 -10.62
N GLY A 163 -18.00 -1.92 -10.03
CA GLY A 163 -18.83 -3.05 -10.44
C GLY A 163 -18.22 -4.43 -10.14
N TRP A 164 -17.30 -4.52 -9.19
CA TRP A 164 -16.76 -5.81 -8.76
C TRP A 164 -17.61 -6.41 -7.64
N ASP A 165 -18.56 -7.25 -8.04
CA ASP A 165 -19.64 -7.70 -7.14
C ASP A 165 -19.46 -9.10 -6.52
N CYS A 166 -18.39 -9.82 -6.87
CA CYS A 166 -18.07 -11.15 -6.35
C CYS A 166 -16.71 -11.13 -5.63
N ILE A 167 -16.72 -10.98 -4.30
CA ILE A 167 -15.51 -10.65 -3.53
C ILE A 167 -15.36 -11.49 -2.26
N GLN A 168 -14.12 -11.79 -1.90
CA GLN A 168 -13.71 -12.28 -0.59
C GLN A 168 -12.85 -11.22 0.11
N VAL A 169 -13.37 -10.66 1.20
CA VAL A 169 -12.68 -9.66 2.02
C VAL A 169 -11.86 -10.36 3.10
N GLU A 170 -10.60 -9.98 3.24
CA GLU A 170 -9.68 -10.50 4.23
C GLU A 170 -9.07 -9.37 5.05
N SER A 171 -9.07 -9.50 6.37
CA SER A 171 -8.39 -8.59 7.30
C SER A 171 -7.69 -9.41 8.38
N ASP A 172 -6.58 -8.91 8.91
CA ASP A 172 -5.88 -9.49 10.06
C ASP A 172 -6.43 -9.00 11.42
N SER A 173 -7.45 -8.14 11.40
CA SER A 173 -8.20 -7.76 12.59
C SER A 173 -9.36 -8.72 12.84
N SER A 174 -9.15 -9.69 13.73
CA SER A 174 -10.21 -10.62 14.14
C SER A 174 -11.43 -9.90 14.74
N GLY A 175 -11.20 -8.76 15.41
CA GLY A 175 -12.25 -7.93 15.97
C GLY A 175 -13.14 -7.33 14.88
N ALA A 176 -12.54 -6.70 13.85
CA ALA A 176 -13.30 -6.11 12.75
C ALA A 176 -14.12 -7.16 12.00
N VAL A 177 -13.52 -8.31 11.67
CA VAL A 177 -14.23 -9.41 11.01
C VAL A 177 -15.39 -9.94 11.87
N THR A 178 -15.20 -10.04 13.18
CA THR A 178 -16.26 -10.49 14.09
C THR A 178 -17.42 -9.50 14.14
N GLU A 179 -17.15 -8.21 14.24
CA GLU A 179 -18.19 -7.16 14.26
C GLU A 179 -18.98 -7.10 12.96
N VAL A 180 -18.33 -7.31 11.82
CA VAL A 180 -19.01 -7.35 10.51
C VAL A 180 -19.93 -8.55 10.40
N LEU A 181 -19.51 -9.72 10.90
CA LEU A 181 -20.27 -10.96 10.83
C LEU A 181 -21.37 -11.08 11.89
N GLN A 182 -21.20 -10.43 13.04
CA GLN A 182 -22.17 -10.47 14.13
C GLN A 182 -23.11 -9.26 14.05
N GLU A 183 -24.40 -9.46 14.27
CA GLU A 183 -25.35 -8.37 14.53
C GLU A 183 -25.20 -7.88 15.98
N SER A 184 -24.01 -7.39 16.33
CA SER A 184 -23.78 -6.78 17.65
C SER A 184 -24.67 -5.55 17.81
N SER A 185 -25.17 -5.34 19.02
CA SER A 185 -26.04 -4.20 19.39
C SER A 185 -25.26 -2.89 19.59
N VAL A 186 -23.93 -2.94 19.52
CA VAL A 186 -23.05 -1.80 19.70
C VAL A 186 -22.81 -1.16 18.33
N SER A 187 -23.32 0.06 18.14
CA SER A 187 -23.11 0.82 16.91
C SER A 187 -21.69 1.40 16.87
N LEU A 188 -20.73 0.60 16.43
CA LEU A 188 -19.38 1.07 16.09
C LEU A 188 -19.42 1.89 14.79
N ALA A 189 -18.53 2.87 14.66
CA ALA A 189 -18.47 3.73 13.48
C ALA A 189 -18.25 2.88 12.21
N GLY A 190 -19.07 3.13 11.18
CA GLY A 190 -18.99 2.47 9.88
C GLY A 190 -19.66 1.10 9.78
N ILE A 191 -20.10 0.46 10.87
CA ILE A 191 -20.67 -0.90 10.79
C ILE A 191 -22.00 -0.95 10.03
N GLY A 192 -22.84 0.07 10.21
CA GLY A 192 -24.11 0.21 9.48
C GLY A 192 -23.86 0.34 7.98
N ASP A 193 -22.95 1.23 7.60
CA ASP A 193 -22.55 1.44 6.21
C ASP A 193 -21.98 0.16 5.59
N ILE A 194 -21.11 -0.57 6.30
CA ILE A 194 -20.54 -1.85 5.81
C ILE A 194 -21.66 -2.83 5.49
N ARG A 195 -22.65 -2.98 6.36
CA ARG A 195 -23.79 -3.91 6.15
C ARG A 195 -24.65 -3.47 4.97
N GLU A 196 -24.96 -2.17 4.88
CA GLU A 196 -25.72 -1.61 3.76
C GLU A 196 -25.00 -1.84 2.43
N ILE A 197 -23.73 -1.47 2.35
CA ILE A 197 -22.91 -1.63 1.14
C ILE A 197 -22.76 -3.12 0.79
N SER A 198 -22.54 -3.98 1.79
CA SER A 198 -22.41 -5.44 1.60
C SER A 198 -23.67 -6.06 1.00
N SER A 199 -24.86 -5.57 1.36
CA SER A 199 -26.13 -6.05 0.82
C SER A 199 -26.28 -5.81 -0.69
N GLY A 200 -25.50 -4.88 -1.25
CA GLY A 200 -25.47 -4.57 -2.67
C GLY A 200 -24.53 -5.47 -3.50
N PHE A 201 -23.74 -6.35 -2.90
CA PHE A 201 -22.87 -7.28 -3.64
C PHE A 201 -23.64 -8.52 -4.09
N THR A 202 -23.26 -9.08 -5.24
CA THR A 202 -23.82 -10.36 -5.70
C THR A 202 -23.35 -11.50 -4.81
N ASP A 203 -22.08 -11.44 -4.40
CA ASP A 203 -21.47 -12.46 -3.57
C ASP A 203 -20.33 -11.85 -2.75
N ILE A 204 -20.47 -11.88 -1.42
CA ILE A 204 -19.49 -11.29 -0.49
C ILE A 204 -19.28 -12.21 0.71
N SER A 205 -18.02 -12.33 1.13
CA SER A 205 -17.65 -13.05 2.34
C SER A 205 -16.50 -12.36 3.06
N PHE A 206 -16.47 -12.45 4.38
CA PHE A 206 -15.42 -11.88 5.22
C PHE A 206 -14.66 -13.00 5.93
N SER A 207 -13.34 -12.89 5.99
CA SER A 207 -12.49 -13.85 6.69
C SER A 207 -11.33 -13.18 7.39
N HIS A 208 -11.02 -13.66 8.59
CA HIS A 208 -9.81 -13.27 9.30
C HIS A 208 -8.60 -14.06 8.80
N ILE A 209 -7.51 -13.35 8.54
CA ILE A 209 -6.22 -13.94 8.14
C ILE A 209 -5.13 -13.57 9.13
N ARG A 210 -3.97 -14.25 9.05
CA ARG A 210 -2.81 -13.83 9.85
C ARG A 210 -2.21 -12.57 9.25
N TRP A 211 -1.70 -11.68 10.11
CA TRP A 211 -0.92 -10.51 9.72
C TRP A 211 0.17 -10.83 8.68
N SER A 212 0.86 -11.97 8.82
CA SER A 212 1.92 -12.39 7.88
C SER A 212 1.42 -12.56 6.44
N ALA A 213 0.15 -12.95 6.27
CA ALA A 213 -0.52 -13.09 4.98
C ALA A 213 -1.19 -11.78 4.50
N ASN A 214 -1.21 -10.73 5.33
CA ASN A 214 -1.75 -9.40 5.00
C ASN A 214 -0.65 -8.33 4.82
N ARG A 215 0.63 -8.74 4.87
CA ARG A 215 1.77 -7.83 4.99
C ARG A 215 1.85 -6.78 3.86
N ALA A 216 1.43 -7.11 2.65
CA ALA A 216 1.41 -6.17 1.53
C ALA A 216 0.46 -5.00 1.79
N THR A 217 -0.75 -5.30 2.29
CA THR A 217 -1.77 -4.32 2.65
C THR A 217 -1.36 -3.51 3.88
N HIS A 218 -0.72 -4.17 4.85
CA HIS A 218 -0.20 -3.52 6.04
C HIS A 218 0.81 -2.42 5.75
N GLU A 219 1.79 -2.73 4.89
CA GLU A 219 2.78 -1.74 4.48
C GLU A 219 2.12 -0.62 3.65
N LEU A 220 1.12 -0.93 2.82
CA LEU A 220 0.34 0.06 2.09
C LEU A 220 -0.46 0.99 3.02
N ALA A 221 -1.05 0.47 4.10
CA ALA A 221 -1.75 1.26 5.10
C ALA A 221 -0.79 2.19 5.85
N LYS A 222 0.38 1.69 6.28
CA LYS A 222 1.43 2.54 6.89
C LYS A 222 1.91 3.65 5.98
N VAL A 223 2.04 3.32 4.69
CA VAL A 223 2.40 4.27 3.64
C VAL A 223 1.37 5.39 3.59
N ALA A 224 0.09 5.03 3.57
CA ALA A 224 -1.02 5.98 3.52
C ALA A 224 -1.07 6.95 4.71
N CYS A 225 -0.59 6.58 5.91
CA CYS A 225 -0.50 7.52 7.06
C CYS A 225 0.38 8.75 6.80
N SER A 226 1.28 8.67 5.82
CA SER A 226 2.25 9.73 5.50
C SER A 226 1.81 10.54 4.27
N MET A 227 0.61 10.28 3.76
CA MET A 227 0.08 10.87 2.53
C MET A 227 -1.03 11.89 2.86
N PRO A 228 -1.14 13.00 2.11
CA PRO A 228 -2.21 13.98 2.24
C PRO A 228 -3.48 13.56 1.50
N ASP A 229 -3.36 12.72 0.46
CA ASP A 229 -4.45 12.33 -0.44
C ASP A 229 -4.51 10.81 -0.66
N CYS A 230 -5.60 10.35 -1.31
CA CYS A 230 -5.73 8.98 -1.81
C CYS A 230 -4.68 8.67 -2.88
N ILE A 231 -4.11 7.46 -2.83
CA ILE A 231 -3.14 6.97 -3.77
C ILE A 231 -3.62 5.65 -4.37
N TYR A 232 -3.59 5.57 -5.69
CA TYR A 232 -3.92 4.39 -6.47
C TYR A 232 -2.65 3.82 -7.08
N TRP A 233 -2.46 2.52 -6.93
CA TRP A 233 -1.40 1.77 -7.58
C TRP A 233 -1.99 0.78 -8.57
N ASP A 234 -1.91 1.16 -9.86
CA ASP A 234 -2.32 0.32 -10.99
C ASP A 234 -1.30 -0.79 -11.29
N ASP A 235 -0.03 -0.56 -10.92
CA ASP A 235 1.05 -1.56 -10.94
C ASP A 235 1.49 -1.92 -9.51
N LEU A 236 2.10 -3.11 -9.31
CA LEU A 236 2.61 -3.52 -8.01
C LEU A 236 3.54 -2.43 -7.43
N PRO A 237 3.19 -1.85 -6.26
CA PRO A 237 4.10 -0.96 -5.58
C PRO A 237 5.42 -1.71 -5.28
N PRO A 238 6.60 -1.16 -5.56
CA PRO A 238 7.88 -1.86 -5.38
C PRO A 238 8.07 -2.45 -3.98
N PHE A 239 7.47 -1.83 -2.96
CA PHE A 239 7.52 -2.30 -1.56
C PHE A 239 6.64 -3.53 -1.28
N THR A 240 5.65 -3.84 -2.13
CA THR A 240 4.81 -5.04 -1.97
C THR A 240 5.27 -6.21 -2.84
N ILE A 241 6.10 -5.97 -3.87
CA ILE A 241 6.57 -7.00 -4.82
C ILE A 241 7.12 -8.25 -4.11
N HIS A 242 7.94 -8.08 -3.08
CA HIS A 242 8.59 -9.21 -2.40
C HIS A 242 7.61 -10.03 -1.57
N VAL A 243 6.59 -9.38 -1.01
CA VAL A 243 5.53 -10.02 -0.21
C VAL A 243 4.55 -10.74 -1.14
N LEU A 244 4.11 -10.06 -2.20
CA LEU A 244 3.17 -10.60 -3.18
C LEU A 244 3.78 -11.79 -3.96
N ASN A 245 5.08 -11.75 -4.26
CA ASN A 245 5.82 -12.86 -4.87
C ASN A 245 6.04 -14.03 -3.90
N SER A 246 6.28 -13.78 -2.61
CA SER A 246 6.38 -14.87 -1.62
C SER A 246 5.05 -15.58 -1.40
N ASP A 247 3.94 -14.87 -1.56
CA ASP A 247 2.60 -15.46 -1.45
C ASP A 247 2.26 -16.33 -2.67
N SER A 248 2.69 -15.94 -3.88
CA SER A 248 2.43 -16.70 -5.12
C SER A 248 3.31 -17.94 -5.29
N LEU A 249 4.48 -17.98 -4.63
CA LEU A 249 5.39 -19.15 -4.63
C LEU A 249 4.99 -20.25 -3.62
N ASN A 250 4.13 -19.95 -2.65
CA ASN A 250 3.62 -20.93 -1.69
C ASN A 250 2.43 -21.76 -2.23
N ASP A 251 1.98 -21.47 -3.45
CA ASP A 251 0.84 -22.12 -4.13
C ASP A 251 1.25 -23.11 -5.24
N SER A 252 2.56 -23.37 -5.43
CA SER A 252 3.09 -24.37 -6.39
C SER A 252 3.48 -25.70 -5.74
#